data_AF-A0A2S8WAP6-F1
#
_entry.id   AF-A0A2S8WAP6-F1
#
_cell.length_a   1.000
_cell.length_b   1.000
_cell.length_c   1.000
_cell.angle_alpha   90.00
_cell.angle_beta   90.00
_cell.angle_gamma   90.00
#
_symmetry.space_group_name_H-M   'P 1'
#
loop_
_entity.id
_entity.type
_entity.pdbx_description
1 polymer ?
#
loop_
_entity_poly.entity_id
_entity_poly.type
_entity_poly.pdbx_seq_one_letter_code
_entity_poly.pdbx_strand_id
1 'polypeptide(L)'
;MAELLIEAGNANANFKRRLRLQLAAEAGPALLALEIDKRLTALAAARTRVSWRKRGELIDDLQAHRRMISDRLAPDAPAEALAALVRWFDLYPGLAARVKDAKGELAATFEGAAPDLFALAETAPSNAVRELADALRRRPVDYGRWIAAAGDAVRPGLARQLLDSLDAASINTPTGRHLVCNLADRAQDLDLWLSFFSPEQARTSDTAADIARRLLVAGRTSEARAALEAALSPAPTAQRGTLAPLADRAPRLTSAWEAASIDVLDAEGRREEAQALRWGLFERDLAAQPLRDYLARLPDFDDVEALDRAFAHAAVHPDFEAAMRLLMDWPAHREAAKLVLARPKDARRLRAKAADWASRLAQRHPEAADILTG
;
A
#
# COMPACT_ATOMS: atom_id res chain seq x y z
N MET A 1 30.64 -38.29 16.77
CA MET A 1 29.61 -37.30 17.19
C MET A 1 28.40 -37.25 16.25
N ALA A 2 28.55 -37.36 14.92
CA ALA A 2 27.41 -37.38 13.98
C ALA A 2 26.45 -38.58 14.17
N GLU A 3 26.97 -39.78 14.48
CA GLU A 3 26.13 -40.97 14.72
C GLU A 3 25.23 -40.85 15.96
N LEU A 4 25.74 -40.27 17.06
CA LEU A 4 25.00 -40.08 18.30
C LEU A 4 23.85 -39.04 18.16
N LEU A 5 23.98 -38.07 17.24
CA LEU A 5 22.90 -37.12 16.93
C LEU A 5 21.84 -37.73 16.00
N ILE A 6 22.21 -38.71 15.17
CA ILE A 6 21.27 -39.45 14.31
C ILE A 6 20.40 -40.39 15.17
N GLU A 7 20.97 -41.05 16.18
CA GLU A 7 20.23 -41.91 17.13
C GLU A 7 19.19 -41.14 17.96
N ALA A 8 19.52 -39.92 18.41
CA ALA A 8 18.60 -39.04 19.14
C ALA A 8 17.44 -38.50 18.26
N GLY A 9 17.57 -38.57 16.93
CA GLY A 9 16.57 -38.08 15.97
C GLY A 9 15.45 -39.07 15.62
N ASN A 10 15.47 -40.29 16.16
CA ASN A 10 14.54 -41.36 15.77
C ASN A 10 13.05 -41.06 16.09
N ALA A 11 12.76 -40.09 16.96
CA ALA A 11 11.38 -39.67 17.27
C ALA A 11 10.90 -38.41 16.50
N ASN A 12 11.78 -37.68 15.78
CA ASN A 12 11.40 -36.41 15.13
C ASN A 12 11.95 -36.28 13.70
N ALA A 13 11.09 -36.56 12.72
CA ALA A 13 11.44 -36.50 11.30
C ALA A 13 11.93 -35.11 10.83
N ASN A 14 11.49 -34.02 11.47
CA ASN A 14 12.01 -32.66 11.17
C ASN A 14 13.46 -32.51 11.62
N PHE A 15 13.80 -33.03 12.79
CA PHE A 15 15.17 -32.96 13.30
C PHE A 15 16.14 -33.74 12.39
N LYS A 16 15.76 -34.95 11.97
CA LYS A 16 16.55 -35.75 11.02
C LYS A 16 16.79 -35.04 9.69
N ARG A 17 15.77 -34.34 9.17
CA ARG A 17 15.89 -33.52 7.96
C ARG A 17 16.86 -32.36 8.14
N ARG A 18 16.72 -31.60 9.24
CA ARG A 18 17.63 -30.49 9.55
C ARG A 18 19.08 -30.95 9.67
N LEU A 19 19.32 -32.09 10.33
CA LEU A 19 20.66 -32.66 10.44
C LEU A 19 21.24 -33.05 9.07
N ARG A 20 20.45 -33.70 8.20
CA ARG A 20 20.87 -34.01 6.82
C ARG A 20 21.21 -32.77 6.03
N LEU A 21 20.40 -31.72 6.17
CA LEU A 21 20.61 -30.45 5.48
C LEU A 21 21.91 -29.76 5.94
N GLN A 22 22.20 -29.78 7.24
CA GLN A 22 23.47 -29.27 7.79
C GLN A 22 24.68 -30.09 7.31
N LEU A 23 24.59 -31.43 7.35
CA LEU A 23 25.66 -32.30 6.84
C LEU A 23 25.91 -32.09 5.35
N ALA A 24 24.86 -31.87 4.55
CA ALA A 24 24.98 -31.55 3.13
C ALA A 24 25.67 -30.19 2.92
N ALA A 25 25.38 -29.19 3.76
CA ALA A 25 26.03 -27.89 3.74
C ALA A 25 27.54 -27.98 4.05
N GLU A 26 27.94 -28.85 4.99
CA GLU A 26 29.36 -29.11 5.28
C GLU A 26 30.07 -29.89 4.15
N ALA A 27 29.33 -30.72 3.42
CA ALA A 27 29.86 -31.51 2.32
C ALA A 27 30.05 -30.71 1.01
N GLY A 28 29.42 -29.54 0.90
CA GLY A 28 29.62 -28.58 -0.20
C GLY A 28 28.34 -28.15 -0.93
N PRO A 29 28.41 -27.09 -1.75
CA PRO A 29 27.24 -26.43 -2.34
C PRO A 29 26.42 -27.34 -3.27
N ALA A 30 27.07 -28.23 -4.04
CA ALA A 30 26.38 -29.15 -4.94
C ALA A 30 25.50 -30.17 -4.17
N LEU A 31 26.00 -30.72 -3.06
CA LEU A 31 25.25 -31.66 -2.23
C LEU A 31 24.14 -30.96 -1.45
N LEU A 32 24.40 -29.74 -0.97
CA LEU A 32 23.39 -28.91 -0.34
C LEU A 32 22.23 -28.60 -1.30
N ALA A 33 22.55 -28.17 -2.54
CA ALA A 33 21.55 -27.89 -3.57
C ALA A 33 20.69 -29.13 -3.86
N LEU A 34 21.30 -30.32 -3.96
CA LEU A 34 20.59 -31.58 -4.19
C LEU A 34 19.64 -31.92 -3.04
N GLU A 35 20.06 -31.75 -1.78
CA GLU A 35 19.21 -32.06 -0.63
C GLU A 35 18.04 -31.08 -0.49
N ILE A 36 18.28 -29.79 -0.78
CA ILE A 36 17.21 -28.77 -0.88
C ILE A 36 16.22 -29.17 -1.98
N ASP A 37 16.72 -29.51 -3.18
CA ASP A 37 15.87 -29.83 -4.32
C ASP A 37 14.97 -31.05 -4.08
N LYS A 38 15.53 -32.11 -3.47
CA LYS A 38 14.75 -33.28 -3.04
C LYS A 38 13.60 -32.88 -2.13
N ARG A 39 13.83 -31.97 -1.17
CA ARG A 39 12.78 -31.52 -0.26
C ARG A 39 11.73 -30.70 -0.98
N LEU A 40 12.13 -29.72 -1.78
CA LEU A 40 11.19 -28.85 -2.51
C LEU A 40 10.33 -29.69 -3.46
N THR A 41 10.93 -30.64 -4.18
CA THR A 41 10.22 -31.59 -5.05
C THR A 41 9.22 -32.44 -4.27
N ALA A 42 9.61 -32.97 -3.10
CA ALA A 42 8.71 -33.74 -2.25
C ALA A 42 7.53 -32.88 -1.71
N LEU A 43 7.78 -31.61 -1.37
CA LEU A 43 6.74 -30.67 -0.93
C LEU A 43 5.78 -30.29 -2.05
N ALA A 44 6.29 -30.11 -3.28
CA ALA A 44 5.50 -29.83 -4.47
C ALA A 44 4.60 -31.01 -4.87
N ALA A 45 5.12 -32.24 -4.78
CA ALA A 45 4.39 -33.45 -5.14
C ALA A 45 3.32 -33.85 -4.11
N ALA A 46 3.50 -33.47 -2.83
CA ALA A 46 2.59 -33.85 -1.77
C ALA A 46 1.18 -33.26 -1.94
N ARG A 47 0.16 -34.13 -1.93
CA ARG A 47 -1.27 -33.75 -2.04
C ARG A 47 -2.02 -33.73 -0.71
N THR A 48 -1.37 -34.12 0.38
CA THR A 48 -2.01 -34.23 1.69
C THR A 48 -2.40 -32.85 2.24
N ARG A 49 -3.62 -32.77 2.78
CA ARG A 49 -4.09 -31.58 3.50
C ARG A 49 -3.30 -31.39 4.79
N VAL A 50 -2.93 -30.15 5.08
CA VAL A 50 -2.18 -29.79 6.29
C VAL A 50 -3.12 -29.09 7.26
N SER A 51 -3.33 -29.72 8.42
CA SER A 51 -4.17 -29.14 9.46
C SER A 51 -3.51 -27.93 10.12
N TRP A 52 -4.30 -27.08 10.76
CA TRP A 52 -3.80 -25.91 11.48
C TRP A 52 -2.73 -26.26 12.54
N ARG A 53 -2.80 -27.46 13.15
CA ARG A 53 -1.82 -27.94 14.14
C ARG A 53 -0.46 -28.26 13.52
N LYS A 54 -0.43 -28.72 12.27
CA LYS A 54 0.78 -29.09 11.52
C LYS A 54 1.31 -27.96 10.64
N ARG A 55 0.57 -26.85 10.51
CA ARG A 55 0.97 -25.66 9.76
C ARG A 55 2.27 -25.06 10.29
N GLY A 56 2.42 -24.92 11.61
CA GLY A 56 3.63 -24.37 12.22
C GLY A 56 4.88 -25.20 11.88
N GLU A 57 4.80 -26.52 12.03
CA GLU A 57 5.89 -27.43 11.66
C GLU A 57 6.28 -27.35 10.18
N LEU A 58 5.31 -27.11 9.28
CA LEU A 58 5.57 -26.89 7.87
C LEU A 58 6.27 -25.56 7.62
N ILE A 59 5.82 -24.47 8.25
CA ILE A 59 6.43 -23.15 8.14
C ILE A 59 7.89 -23.20 8.65
N ASP A 60 8.12 -23.83 9.80
CA ASP A 60 9.45 -24.01 10.38
C ASP A 60 10.40 -24.82 9.48
N ASP A 61 9.86 -25.78 8.72
CA ASP A 61 10.61 -26.54 7.73
C ASP A 61 10.92 -25.70 6.49
N LEU A 62 9.94 -24.95 5.97
CA LEU A 62 10.12 -24.03 4.84
C LEU A 62 11.17 -22.95 5.16
N GLN A 63 11.10 -22.34 6.34
CA GLN A 63 12.05 -21.32 6.78
C GLN A 63 13.46 -21.90 6.98
N ALA A 64 13.59 -23.12 7.49
CA ALA A 64 14.89 -23.77 7.61
C ALA A 64 15.56 -23.97 6.24
N HIS A 65 14.80 -24.39 5.23
CA HIS A 65 15.34 -24.53 3.86
C HIS A 65 15.65 -23.18 3.23
N ARG A 66 14.79 -22.17 3.42
CA ARG A 66 15.05 -20.79 2.97
C ARG A 66 16.38 -20.26 3.51
N ARG A 67 16.60 -20.40 4.83
CA ARG A 67 17.86 -19.99 5.47
C ARG A 67 19.07 -20.72 4.90
N MET A 68 18.96 -22.01 4.59
CA MET A 68 20.10 -22.73 3.98
C MET A 68 20.36 -22.31 2.54
N ILE A 69 19.33 -21.92 1.79
CA ILE A 69 19.51 -21.32 0.48
C ILE A 69 20.25 -19.98 0.62
N SER A 70 19.77 -19.08 1.48
CA SER A 70 20.33 -17.72 1.61
C SER A 70 21.69 -17.66 2.33
N ASP A 71 21.86 -18.42 3.41
CA ASP A 71 23.02 -18.27 4.30
C ASP A 71 24.19 -19.20 3.92
N ARG A 72 23.90 -20.32 3.26
CA ARG A 72 24.91 -21.37 2.99
C ARG A 72 25.10 -21.66 1.51
N LEU A 73 24.02 -21.70 0.70
CA LEU A 73 24.14 -21.99 -0.73
C LEU A 73 24.49 -20.73 -1.54
N ALA A 74 23.84 -19.61 -1.26
CA ALA A 74 24.02 -18.37 -2.04
C ALA A 74 25.46 -17.83 -2.10
N PRO A 75 26.27 -17.86 -1.01
CA PRO A 75 27.64 -17.37 -1.07
C PRO A 75 28.53 -18.12 -2.07
N ASP A 76 28.33 -19.43 -2.20
CA ASP A 76 29.18 -20.31 -3.02
C ASP A 76 28.59 -20.61 -4.41
N ALA A 77 27.25 -20.58 -4.53
CA ALA A 77 26.51 -20.99 -5.72
C ALA A 77 25.26 -20.11 -5.91
N PRO A 78 25.42 -18.81 -6.25
CA PRO A 78 24.33 -17.83 -6.28
C PRO A 78 23.27 -18.15 -7.36
N ALA A 79 23.67 -18.74 -8.50
CA ALA A 79 22.74 -19.13 -9.55
C ALA A 79 21.81 -20.26 -9.10
N GLU A 80 22.40 -21.31 -8.51
CA GLU A 80 21.69 -22.47 -7.96
C GLU A 80 20.81 -22.07 -6.77
N ALA A 81 21.30 -21.16 -5.93
CA ALA A 81 20.53 -20.60 -4.83
C ALA A 81 19.31 -19.83 -5.32
N LEU A 82 19.45 -18.98 -6.34
CA LEU A 82 18.32 -18.24 -6.90
C LEU A 82 17.29 -19.20 -7.50
N ALA A 83 17.73 -20.17 -8.29
CA ALA A 83 16.85 -21.19 -8.87
C ALA A 83 16.12 -21.99 -7.78
N ALA A 84 16.80 -22.37 -6.70
CA ALA A 84 16.20 -23.05 -5.55
C ALA A 84 15.18 -22.17 -4.82
N LEU A 85 15.47 -20.87 -4.66
CA LEU A 85 14.55 -19.93 -4.01
C LEU A 85 13.32 -19.68 -4.87
N VAL A 86 13.45 -19.54 -6.19
CA VAL A 86 12.33 -19.51 -7.14
C VAL A 86 11.46 -20.76 -6.99
N ARG A 87 12.05 -21.96 -6.91
CA ARG A 87 11.30 -23.20 -6.66
C ARG A 87 10.61 -23.21 -5.30
N TRP A 88 11.25 -22.67 -4.27
CA TRP A 88 10.65 -22.52 -2.94
C TRP A 88 9.41 -21.62 -3.02
N PHE A 89 9.49 -20.46 -3.67
CA PHE A 89 8.37 -19.55 -3.89
C PHE A 89 7.23 -20.20 -4.69
N ASP A 90 7.57 -20.94 -5.75
CA ASP A 90 6.60 -21.65 -6.58
C ASP A 90 5.83 -22.76 -5.85
N LEU A 91 6.22 -23.14 -4.62
CA LEU A 91 5.43 -24.01 -3.74
C LEU A 91 4.15 -23.34 -3.24
N TYR A 92 4.13 -22.01 -3.12
CA TYR A 92 3.07 -21.28 -2.43
C TYR A 92 1.67 -21.63 -2.94
N PRO A 93 1.36 -21.64 -4.26
CA PRO A 93 -0.01 -21.88 -4.71
C PRO A 93 -0.49 -23.29 -4.37
N GLY A 94 0.39 -24.29 -4.46
CA GLY A 94 0.09 -25.67 -4.06
C GLY A 94 -0.08 -25.84 -2.55
N LEU A 95 0.67 -25.08 -1.76
CA LEU A 95 0.57 -25.09 -0.30
C LEU A 95 -0.68 -24.33 0.18
N ALA A 96 -0.95 -23.14 -0.37
CA ALA A 96 -2.11 -22.32 -0.04
C ALA A 96 -3.43 -23.07 -0.29
N ALA A 97 -3.48 -23.90 -1.33
CA ALA A 97 -4.66 -24.72 -1.63
C ALA A 97 -4.92 -25.86 -0.61
N ARG A 98 -3.92 -26.29 0.16
CA ARG A 98 -4.01 -27.50 1.02
C ARG A 98 -3.75 -27.27 2.50
N VAL A 99 -3.20 -26.11 2.88
CA VAL A 99 -2.92 -25.74 4.26
C VAL A 99 -4.10 -24.94 4.81
N LYS A 100 -4.64 -25.36 5.96
CA LYS A 100 -5.65 -24.56 6.67
C LYS A 100 -4.97 -23.37 7.37
N ASP A 101 -4.97 -22.21 6.71
CA ASP A 101 -4.25 -21.01 7.15
C ASP A 101 -5.19 -19.85 7.52
N ALA A 102 -5.99 -20.02 8.57
CA ALA A 102 -6.98 -19.02 8.98
C ALA A 102 -6.37 -17.67 9.41
N LYS A 103 -5.09 -17.64 9.78
CA LYS A 103 -4.38 -16.42 10.22
C LYS A 103 -3.44 -15.82 9.16
N GLY A 104 -3.36 -16.41 7.96
CA GLY A 104 -2.48 -15.92 6.90
C GLY A 104 -0.97 -16.09 7.18
N GLU A 105 -0.57 -16.98 8.10
CA GLU A 105 0.84 -17.17 8.47
C GLU A 105 1.66 -17.79 7.34
N LEU A 106 1.04 -18.64 6.52
CA LEU A 106 1.71 -19.18 5.35
C LEU A 106 2.00 -18.05 4.37
N ALA A 107 1.00 -17.25 4.03
CA ALA A 107 1.17 -16.13 3.11
C ALA A 107 2.22 -15.13 3.59
N ALA A 108 2.17 -14.76 4.88
CA ALA A 108 3.16 -13.89 5.51
C ALA A 108 4.58 -14.46 5.47
N THR A 109 4.74 -15.79 5.52
CA THR A 109 6.06 -16.45 5.40
C THR A 109 6.67 -16.24 4.00
N PHE A 110 5.86 -16.27 2.94
CA PHE A 110 6.33 -16.02 1.57
C PHE A 110 6.54 -14.52 1.31
N GLU A 111 5.65 -13.66 1.78
CA GLU A 111 5.84 -12.20 1.67
C GLU A 111 7.10 -11.73 2.41
N GLY A 112 7.31 -12.18 3.65
CA GLY A 112 8.51 -11.90 4.43
C GLY A 112 9.78 -12.60 3.92
N ALA A 113 9.68 -13.43 2.88
CA ALA A 113 10.82 -13.99 2.16
C ALA A 113 11.16 -13.21 0.90
N ALA A 114 10.26 -12.33 0.43
CA ALA A 114 10.42 -11.68 -0.87
C ALA A 114 11.70 -10.82 -0.96
N PRO A 115 12.11 -10.07 0.09
CA PRO A 115 13.39 -9.35 0.05
C PRO A 115 14.59 -10.24 -0.27
N ASP A 116 14.66 -11.45 0.29
CA ASP A 116 15.77 -12.40 0.06
C ASP A 116 15.84 -12.84 -1.41
N LEU A 117 14.68 -13.05 -2.05
CA LEU A 117 14.60 -13.44 -3.46
C LEU A 117 15.21 -12.38 -4.39
N PHE A 118 14.81 -11.13 -4.21
CA PHE A 118 15.26 -10.05 -5.08
C PHE A 118 16.69 -9.62 -4.74
N ALA A 119 17.09 -9.62 -3.46
CA ALA A 119 18.48 -9.40 -3.08
C ALA A 119 19.43 -10.44 -3.67
N LEU A 120 19.02 -11.71 -3.72
CA LEU A 120 19.81 -12.75 -4.37
C LEU A 120 19.87 -12.56 -5.89
N ALA A 121 18.75 -12.18 -6.52
CA ALA A 121 18.70 -11.90 -7.95
C ALA A 121 19.63 -10.75 -8.39
N GLU A 122 19.89 -9.76 -7.54
CA GLU A 122 20.87 -8.69 -7.80
C GLU A 122 22.31 -9.21 -7.93
N THR A 123 22.63 -10.33 -7.28
CA THR A 123 23.99 -10.90 -7.24
C THR A 123 24.16 -12.10 -8.18
N ALA A 124 23.05 -12.63 -8.69
CA ALA A 124 23.03 -13.81 -9.54
C ALA A 124 23.39 -13.46 -11.00
N PRO A 125 23.96 -14.40 -11.77
CA PRO A 125 24.23 -14.20 -13.17
C PRO A 125 22.93 -14.07 -14.00
N SER A 126 23.01 -13.40 -15.16
CA SER A 126 21.84 -13.02 -15.96
C SER A 126 20.97 -14.20 -16.43
N ASN A 127 21.55 -15.39 -16.61
CA ASN A 127 20.80 -16.61 -16.93
C ASN A 127 19.86 -17.03 -15.78
N ALA A 128 20.31 -16.93 -14.53
CA ALA A 128 19.48 -17.24 -13.37
C ALA A 128 18.37 -16.18 -13.17
N VAL A 129 18.66 -14.91 -13.46
CA VAL A 129 17.63 -13.85 -13.47
C VAL A 129 16.59 -14.08 -14.57
N ARG A 130 16.96 -14.67 -15.71
CA ARG A 130 16.01 -15.07 -16.75
C ARG A 130 15.04 -16.14 -16.25
N GLU A 131 15.51 -17.11 -15.48
CA GLU A 131 14.62 -18.11 -14.86
C GLU A 131 13.62 -17.47 -13.88
N LEU A 132 14.03 -16.44 -13.15
CA LEU A 132 13.13 -15.63 -12.33
C LEU A 132 12.09 -14.92 -13.21
N ALA A 133 12.50 -14.28 -14.31
CA ALA A 133 11.56 -13.67 -15.27
C ALA A 133 10.55 -14.68 -15.83
N ASP A 134 10.97 -15.91 -16.12
CA ASP A 134 10.08 -16.99 -16.55
C ASP A 134 9.08 -17.37 -15.44
N ALA A 135 9.51 -17.36 -14.18
CA ALA A 135 8.62 -17.59 -13.04
C ALA A 135 7.58 -16.47 -12.86
N LEU A 136 7.99 -15.21 -13.03
CA LEU A 136 7.10 -14.04 -13.06
C LEU A 136 6.01 -14.20 -14.13
N ARG A 137 6.39 -14.62 -15.34
CA ARG A 137 5.44 -14.87 -16.45
C ARG A 137 4.47 -16.01 -16.14
N ARG A 138 4.94 -17.08 -15.51
CA ARG A 138 4.09 -18.22 -15.12
C ARG A 138 3.10 -17.87 -14.01
N ARG A 139 3.46 -16.96 -13.10
CA ARG A 139 2.66 -16.64 -11.90
C ARG A 139 2.61 -15.13 -11.59
N PRO A 140 1.99 -14.33 -12.46
CA PRO A 140 2.02 -12.86 -12.33
C PRO A 140 1.32 -12.34 -11.07
N VAL A 141 0.27 -13.03 -10.56
CA VAL A 141 -0.40 -12.65 -9.31
C VAL A 141 0.56 -12.75 -8.13
N ASP A 142 1.16 -13.92 -7.95
CA ASP A 142 1.96 -14.25 -6.77
C ASP A 142 3.24 -13.42 -6.76
N TYR A 143 3.97 -13.37 -7.88
CA TYR A 143 5.18 -12.54 -7.97
C TYR A 143 4.87 -11.05 -7.92
N GLY A 144 3.74 -10.58 -8.46
CA GLY A 144 3.33 -9.18 -8.31
C GLY A 144 3.13 -8.80 -6.83
N ARG A 145 2.54 -9.69 -6.03
CA ARG A 145 2.41 -9.54 -4.57
C ARG A 145 3.76 -9.56 -3.88
N TRP A 146 4.67 -10.45 -4.27
CA TRP A 146 6.00 -10.54 -3.66
C TRP A 146 6.90 -9.36 -4.01
N ILE A 147 6.79 -8.79 -5.22
CA ILE A 147 7.48 -7.54 -5.58
C ILE A 147 7.00 -6.39 -4.68
N ALA A 148 5.68 -6.29 -4.45
CA ALA A 148 5.15 -5.29 -3.54
C ALA A 148 5.64 -5.49 -2.10
N ALA A 149 5.69 -6.75 -1.62
CA ALA A 149 6.19 -7.09 -0.28
C ALA A 149 7.70 -6.86 -0.12
N ALA A 150 8.48 -7.03 -1.19
CA ALA A 150 9.93 -6.82 -1.18
C ALA A 150 10.32 -5.35 -1.09
N GLY A 151 9.47 -4.43 -1.56
CA GLY A 151 9.72 -2.99 -1.52
C GLY A 151 11.06 -2.61 -2.14
N ASP A 152 11.90 -1.90 -1.38
CA ASP A 152 13.20 -1.39 -1.83
C ASP A 152 14.26 -2.48 -2.08
N ALA A 153 13.99 -3.73 -1.69
CA ALA A 153 14.87 -4.86 -2.03
C ALA A 153 14.88 -5.14 -3.54
N VAL A 154 13.84 -4.73 -4.28
CA VAL A 154 13.83 -4.74 -5.74
C VAL A 154 14.46 -3.45 -6.23
N ARG A 155 15.76 -3.46 -6.57
CA ARG A 155 16.43 -2.24 -7.01
C ARG A 155 15.98 -1.85 -8.43
N PRO A 156 16.11 -0.56 -8.81
CA PRO A 156 15.69 -0.12 -10.14
C PRO A 156 16.38 -0.85 -11.30
N GLY A 157 17.65 -1.23 -11.14
CA GLY A 157 18.41 -1.97 -12.15
C GLY A 157 17.81 -3.35 -12.45
N LEU A 158 17.58 -4.16 -11.41
CA LEU A 158 16.94 -5.46 -11.56
C LEU A 158 15.50 -5.35 -12.05
N ALA A 159 14.74 -4.36 -11.57
CA ALA A 159 13.38 -4.12 -12.04
C ALA A 159 13.33 -3.88 -13.55
N ARG A 160 14.24 -3.06 -14.10
CA ARG A 160 14.39 -2.84 -15.55
C ARG A 160 14.79 -4.12 -16.28
N GLN A 161 15.78 -4.85 -15.76
CA GLN A 161 16.20 -6.12 -16.36
C GLN A 161 15.07 -7.15 -16.44
N LEU A 162 14.24 -7.23 -15.40
CA LEU A 162 13.06 -8.10 -15.38
C LEU A 162 12.01 -7.61 -16.38
N LEU A 163 11.73 -6.30 -16.44
CA LEU A 163 10.82 -5.70 -17.44
C LEU A 163 11.26 -6.01 -18.88
N ASP A 164 12.55 -5.86 -19.19
CA ASP A 164 13.12 -6.15 -20.52
C ASP A 164 13.00 -7.64 -20.90
N SER A 165 12.84 -8.51 -19.90
CA SER A 165 12.67 -9.96 -20.10
C SER A 165 11.20 -10.38 -20.23
N LEU A 166 10.23 -9.49 -20.00
CA LEU A 166 8.81 -9.77 -20.16
C LEU A 166 8.36 -9.53 -21.61
N ASP A 167 7.54 -10.43 -22.13
CA ASP A 167 6.94 -10.30 -23.46
C ASP A 167 5.60 -9.53 -23.42
N ALA A 168 5.20 -8.97 -24.57
CA ALA A 168 3.93 -8.24 -24.70
C ALA A 168 2.71 -9.11 -24.33
N ALA A 169 2.78 -10.42 -24.53
CA ALA A 169 1.72 -11.35 -24.16
C ALA A 169 1.51 -11.41 -22.64
N SER A 170 2.59 -11.39 -21.87
CA SER A 170 2.56 -11.37 -20.41
C SER A 170 2.01 -10.04 -19.89
N ILE A 171 2.37 -8.91 -20.53
CA ILE A 171 1.98 -7.55 -20.12
C ILE A 171 0.47 -7.30 -20.36
N ASN A 172 -0.10 -7.83 -21.44
CA ASN A 172 -1.45 -7.47 -21.88
C ASN A 172 -2.60 -8.13 -21.10
N THR A 173 -2.31 -9.00 -20.13
CA THR A 173 -3.32 -9.57 -19.24
C THR A 173 -3.61 -8.62 -18.05
N PRO A 174 -4.83 -8.54 -17.50
CA PRO A 174 -5.10 -7.71 -16.32
C PRO A 174 -4.16 -8.02 -15.15
N THR A 175 -3.82 -9.29 -15.01
CA THR A 175 -2.92 -9.80 -13.98
C THR A 175 -1.46 -9.45 -14.21
N GLY A 176 -1.01 -9.53 -15.46
CA GLY A 176 0.31 -9.11 -15.88
C GLY A 176 0.50 -7.61 -15.77
N ARG A 177 -0.52 -6.80 -16.04
CA ARG A 177 -0.47 -5.34 -15.84
C ARG A 177 -0.10 -4.99 -14.40
N HIS A 178 -0.69 -5.64 -13.40
CA HIS A 178 -0.33 -5.36 -12.00
C HIS A 178 1.12 -5.70 -11.68
N LEU A 179 1.63 -6.84 -12.18
CA LEU A 179 3.04 -7.21 -12.08
C LEU A 179 3.94 -6.13 -12.69
N VAL A 180 3.60 -5.67 -13.90
CA VAL A 180 4.41 -4.71 -14.66
C VAL A 180 4.32 -3.32 -14.04
N CYS A 181 3.17 -2.87 -13.56
CA CYS A 181 3.05 -1.63 -12.78
C CYS A 181 3.94 -1.66 -11.55
N ASN A 182 3.95 -2.78 -10.80
CA ASN A 182 4.80 -2.92 -9.63
C ASN A 182 6.28 -2.86 -10.01
N LEU A 183 6.68 -3.49 -11.13
CA LEU A 183 8.05 -3.41 -11.63
C LEU A 183 8.41 -2.02 -12.16
N ALA A 184 7.52 -1.34 -12.88
CA ALA A 184 7.72 0.03 -13.36
C ALA A 184 7.93 0.99 -12.18
N ASP A 185 7.14 0.82 -11.12
CA ASP A 185 7.29 1.56 -9.87
C ASP A 185 8.66 1.32 -9.21
N ARG A 186 9.17 0.08 -9.24
CA ARG A 186 10.52 -0.23 -8.72
C ARG A 186 11.62 0.27 -9.65
N ALA A 187 11.41 0.21 -10.96
CA ALA A 187 12.31 0.73 -12.00
C ALA A 187 12.38 2.25 -12.02
N GLN A 188 11.48 2.93 -11.31
CA GLN A 188 11.26 4.38 -11.37
C GLN A 188 10.95 4.84 -12.80
N ASP A 189 10.25 3.99 -13.56
CA ASP A 189 9.85 4.24 -14.93
C ASP A 189 8.42 4.77 -14.96
N LEU A 190 8.31 6.09 -14.79
CA LEU A 190 7.02 6.76 -14.73
C LEU A 190 6.29 6.71 -16.08
N ASP A 191 7.00 6.76 -17.20
CA ASP A 191 6.37 6.74 -18.53
C ASP A 191 5.77 5.37 -18.84
N LEU A 192 6.50 4.30 -18.51
CA LEU A 192 5.95 2.95 -18.59
C LEU A 192 4.72 2.81 -17.68
N TRP A 193 4.79 3.33 -16.45
CA TRP A 193 3.65 3.29 -15.53
C TRP A 193 2.42 4.03 -16.08
N LEU A 194 2.61 5.22 -16.66
CA LEU A 194 1.54 5.99 -17.29
C LEU A 194 0.89 5.25 -18.47
N SER A 195 1.66 4.47 -19.22
CA SER A 195 1.16 3.70 -20.38
C SER A 195 0.10 2.64 -20.03
N PHE A 196 -0.01 2.24 -18.75
CA PHE A 196 -1.01 1.26 -18.32
C PHE A 196 -2.41 1.82 -18.19
N PHE A 197 -2.55 3.13 -18.06
CA PHE A 197 -3.86 3.76 -17.95
C PHE A 197 -4.40 4.03 -19.34
N SER A 198 -5.57 3.49 -19.64
CA SER A 198 -6.31 3.96 -20.80
C SER A 198 -6.64 5.45 -20.62
N PRO A 199 -6.82 6.22 -21.71
CA PRO A 199 -7.23 7.62 -21.62
C PRO A 199 -8.54 7.81 -20.83
N GLU A 200 -9.41 6.81 -20.77
CA GLU A 200 -10.64 6.85 -19.97
C GLU A 200 -10.34 6.62 -18.48
N GLN A 201 -9.48 5.66 -18.15
CA GLN A 201 -9.07 5.37 -16.76
C GLN A 201 -8.31 6.55 -16.16
N ALA A 202 -7.41 7.16 -16.92
CA ALA A 202 -6.61 8.31 -16.50
C ALA A 202 -7.46 9.55 -16.15
N ARG A 203 -8.70 9.66 -16.68
CA ARG A 203 -9.63 10.75 -16.38
C ARG A 203 -10.49 10.52 -15.14
N THR A 204 -10.43 9.32 -14.55
CA THR A 204 -11.11 9.08 -13.27
C THR A 204 -10.47 9.96 -12.20
N SER A 205 -11.27 10.67 -11.39
CA SER A 205 -10.76 11.65 -10.42
C SER A 205 -9.65 11.09 -9.50
N ASP A 206 -9.81 9.87 -8.98
CA ASP A 206 -8.81 9.21 -8.15
C ASP A 206 -7.53 8.86 -8.92
N THR A 207 -7.67 8.32 -10.13
CA THR A 207 -6.53 7.96 -10.98
C THR A 207 -5.75 9.20 -11.42
N ALA A 208 -6.46 10.25 -11.84
CA ALA A 208 -5.87 11.54 -12.21
C ALA A 208 -5.10 12.16 -11.05
N ALA A 209 -5.64 12.06 -9.83
CA ALA A 209 -4.96 12.50 -8.62
C ALA A 209 -3.67 11.70 -8.37
N ASP A 210 -3.68 10.38 -8.56
CA ASP A 210 -2.49 9.56 -8.39
C ASP A 210 -1.41 9.83 -9.44
N ILE A 211 -1.84 9.97 -10.71
CA ILE A 211 -0.98 10.38 -11.82
C ILE A 211 -0.34 11.74 -11.51
N ALA A 212 -1.13 12.74 -11.10
CA ALA A 212 -0.64 14.08 -10.82
C ALA A 212 0.37 14.11 -9.67
N ARG A 213 0.09 13.42 -8.56
CA ARG A 213 1.03 13.32 -7.43
C ARG A 213 2.36 12.72 -7.84
N ARG A 214 2.35 11.63 -8.62
CA ARG A 214 3.58 10.97 -9.07
C ARG A 214 4.37 11.84 -10.05
N LEU A 215 3.69 12.52 -10.97
CA LEU A 215 4.30 13.48 -11.89
C LEU A 215 4.94 14.66 -11.16
N LEU A 216 4.31 15.16 -10.09
CA LEU A 216 4.87 16.22 -9.25
C LEU A 216 6.16 15.79 -8.54
N VAL A 217 6.20 14.58 -7.97
CA VAL A 217 7.42 14.04 -7.35
C VAL A 217 8.56 13.94 -8.36
N ALA A 218 8.25 13.66 -9.63
CA ALA A 218 9.22 13.65 -10.72
C ALA A 218 9.54 15.05 -11.30
N GLY A 219 8.95 16.12 -10.78
CA GLY A 219 9.14 17.50 -11.27
C GLY A 219 8.41 17.83 -12.58
N ARG A 220 7.51 16.96 -13.05
CA ARG A 220 6.74 17.14 -14.30
C ARG A 220 5.42 17.88 -14.03
N THR A 221 5.53 19.10 -13.52
CA THR A 221 4.38 19.91 -13.04
C THR A 221 3.34 20.17 -14.14
N SER A 222 3.77 20.47 -15.37
CA SER A 222 2.86 20.74 -16.49
C SER A 222 2.01 19.53 -16.87
N GLU A 223 2.58 18.32 -16.83
CA GLU A 223 1.86 17.09 -17.11
C GLU A 223 0.93 16.71 -15.96
N ALA A 224 1.34 16.97 -14.71
CA ALA A 224 0.47 16.81 -13.55
C ALA A 224 -0.78 17.69 -13.67
N ARG A 225 -0.61 18.95 -14.10
CA ARG A 225 -1.72 19.87 -14.39
C ARG A 225 -2.64 19.32 -15.48
N ALA A 226 -2.08 18.88 -16.61
CA ALA A 226 -2.85 18.32 -17.72
C ALA A 226 -3.66 17.08 -17.30
N ALA A 227 -3.09 16.21 -16.45
CA ALA A 227 -3.79 15.04 -15.93
C ALA A 227 -5.02 15.42 -15.08
N LEU A 228 -4.89 16.43 -14.21
CA LEU A 228 -6.02 16.91 -13.42
C LEU A 228 -7.09 17.57 -14.27
N GLU A 229 -6.70 18.38 -15.27
CA GLU A 229 -7.63 19.03 -16.21
C GLU A 229 -8.38 18.02 -17.07
N ALA A 230 -7.72 16.94 -17.48
CA ALA A 230 -8.36 15.86 -18.24
C ALA A 230 -9.51 15.21 -17.46
N ALA A 231 -9.42 15.13 -16.12
CA ALA A 231 -10.49 14.61 -15.27
C ALA A 231 -11.70 15.55 -15.15
N LEU A 232 -11.53 16.86 -15.41
CA LEU A 232 -12.64 17.83 -15.45
C LEU A 232 -13.48 17.70 -16.72
N SER A 233 -12.94 17.11 -17.78
CA SER A 233 -13.61 16.95 -19.07
C SER A 233 -14.26 15.56 -19.19
N PRO A 234 -15.59 15.45 -19.38
CA PRO A 234 -16.26 14.16 -19.53
C PRO A 234 -15.75 13.41 -20.77
N ALA A 235 -15.63 12.08 -20.67
CA ALA A 235 -15.24 11.22 -21.79
C ALA A 235 -16.32 11.24 -22.89
N PRO A 236 -15.95 11.23 -24.19
CA PRO A 236 -16.92 11.24 -25.31
C PRO A 236 -17.84 10.03 -25.39
N THR A 237 -17.56 8.95 -24.65
CA THR A 237 -18.16 7.62 -24.81
C THR A 237 -19.32 7.31 -23.87
N ALA A 238 -19.69 8.21 -22.94
CA ALA A 238 -20.83 8.03 -22.03
C ALA A 238 -22.22 8.07 -22.71
N GLN A 239 -22.30 7.99 -24.04
CA GLN A 239 -23.52 8.12 -24.84
C GLN A 239 -23.98 6.85 -25.58
N ARG A 240 -23.41 5.66 -25.30
CA ARG A 240 -23.93 4.41 -25.88
C ARG A 240 -24.19 3.32 -24.84
N GLY A 241 -25.42 3.32 -24.31
CA GLY A 241 -26.04 2.14 -23.71
C GLY A 241 -26.88 2.41 -22.47
N THR A 242 -28.21 2.44 -22.65
CA THR A 242 -29.28 2.24 -21.64
C THR A 242 -29.51 3.31 -20.56
N LEU A 243 -30.71 3.92 -20.66
CA LEU A 243 -31.51 4.64 -19.66
C LEU A 243 -30.96 5.96 -19.04
N ALA A 244 -31.58 7.05 -19.53
CA ALA A 244 -31.66 8.43 -19.03
C ALA A 244 -30.39 9.30 -19.07
N PRO A 245 -30.48 10.53 -19.62
CA PRO A 245 -29.36 11.46 -19.66
C PRO A 245 -29.15 12.07 -18.27
N LEU A 246 -28.13 11.60 -17.54
CA LEU A 246 -27.47 12.38 -16.48
C LEU A 246 -26.47 13.36 -17.11
N ALA A 247 -26.92 14.12 -18.12
CA ALA A 247 -26.19 15.25 -18.65
C ALA A 247 -26.40 16.41 -17.65
N ASP A 248 -25.37 16.70 -16.85
CA ASP A 248 -25.14 17.89 -15.99
C ASP A 248 -24.60 17.60 -14.58
N ARG A 249 -24.18 16.37 -14.29
CA ARG A 249 -23.33 16.18 -13.11
C ARG A 249 -21.88 16.42 -13.50
N ALA A 250 -21.38 17.61 -13.16
CA ALA A 250 -19.95 17.85 -13.03
C ALA A 250 -19.32 16.62 -12.35
N PRO A 251 -18.15 16.13 -12.83
CA PRO A 251 -17.51 14.98 -12.22
C PRO A 251 -17.41 15.23 -10.71
N ARG A 252 -17.89 14.28 -9.90
CA ARG A 252 -17.71 14.38 -8.44
C ARG A 252 -16.21 14.26 -8.19
N LEU A 253 -15.57 15.39 -7.96
CA LEU A 253 -14.15 15.45 -7.62
C LEU A 253 -13.98 14.81 -6.25
N THR A 254 -12.98 13.93 -6.14
CA THR A 254 -12.64 13.30 -4.88
C THR A 254 -11.72 14.20 -4.07
N SER A 255 -11.70 14.02 -2.75
CA SER A 255 -10.76 14.74 -1.88
C SER A 255 -9.30 14.50 -2.28
N ALA A 256 -9.00 13.33 -2.86
CA ALA A 256 -7.69 13.01 -3.40
C ALA A 256 -7.31 13.91 -4.59
N TRP A 257 -8.26 14.20 -5.48
CA TRP A 257 -8.06 15.13 -6.60
C TRP A 257 -7.89 16.57 -6.12
N GLU A 258 -8.67 16.98 -5.13
CA GLU A 258 -8.59 18.33 -4.56
C GLU A 258 -7.22 18.58 -3.90
N ALA A 259 -6.74 17.61 -3.11
CA ALA A 259 -5.40 17.67 -2.53
C ALA A 259 -4.31 17.72 -3.61
N ALA A 260 -4.38 16.87 -4.64
CA ALA A 260 -3.43 16.89 -5.74
C ALA A 260 -3.45 18.22 -6.53
N SER A 261 -4.63 18.84 -6.69
CA SER A 261 -4.78 20.13 -7.34
C SER A 261 -4.11 21.26 -6.56
N ILE A 262 -4.26 21.25 -5.23
CA ILE A 262 -3.54 22.18 -4.34
C ILE A 262 -2.03 22.04 -4.53
N ASP A 263 -1.52 20.79 -4.52
CA ASP A 263 -0.08 20.53 -4.64
C ASP A 263 0.46 20.97 -6.01
N VAL A 264 -0.31 20.79 -7.09
CA VAL A 264 0.06 21.28 -8.43
C VAL A 264 0.09 22.81 -8.46
N LEU A 265 -0.93 23.49 -7.91
CA LEU A 265 -0.98 24.95 -7.88
C LEU A 265 0.17 25.56 -7.07
N ASP A 266 0.52 24.95 -5.94
CA ASP A 266 1.69 25.34 -5.14
C ASP A 266 2.99 25.19 -5.96
N ALA A 267 3.14 24.07 -6.68
CA ALA A 267 4.31 23.81 -7.52
C ALA A 267 4.41 24.73 -8.75
N GLU A 268 3.28 25.18 -9.30
CA GLU A 268 3.21 26.20 -10.36
C GLU A 268 3.50 27.62 -9.85
N GLY A 269 3.54 27.82 -8.53
CA GLY A 269 3.68 29.14 -7.92
C GLY A 269 2.38 29.94 -7.82
N ARG A 270 1.22 29.34 -8.16
CA ARG A 270 -0.11 29.96 -8.09
C ARG A 270 -0.68 29.90 -6.68
N ARG A 271 0.06 30.51 -5.75
CA ARG A 271 -0.20 30.42 -4.30
C ARG A 271 -1.59 30.93 -3.92
N GLU A 272 -2.03 32.04 -4.51
CA GLU A 272 -3.35 32.63 -4.21
C GLU A 272 -4.50 31.66 -4.54
N GLU A 273 -4.41 30.98 -5.68
CA GLU A 273 -5.43 30.00 -6.09
C GLU A 273 -5.39 28.74 -5.24
N ALA A 274 -4.19 28.27 -4.87
CA ALA A 274 -4.04 27.16 -3.94
C ALA A 274 -4.63 27.49 -2.56
N GLN A 275 -4.43 28.72 -2.07
CA GLN A 275 -5.02 29.21 -0.82
C GLN A 275 -6.55 29.35 -0.92
N ALA A 276 -7.06 29.90 -2.02
CA ALA A 276 -8.50 29.99 -2.26
C ALA A 276 -9.17 28.59 -2.26
N LEU A 277 -8.50 27.60 -2.88
CA LEU A 277 -9.02 26.24 -2.90
C LEU A 277 -8.98 25.59 -1.51
N ARG A 278 -7.88 25.73 -0.75
CA ARG A 278 -7.80 25.29 0.65
C ARG A 278 -8.93 25.87 1.50
N TRP A 279 -9.18 27.17 1.35
CA TRP A 279 -10.25 27.85 2.07
C TRP A 279 -11.64 27.35 1.66
N GLY A 280 -11.89 27.17 0.36
CA GLY A 280 -13.16 26.63 -0.12
C GLY A 280 -13.44 25.20 0.37
N LEU A 281 -12.40 24.35 0.46
CA LEU A 281 -12.52 23.01 1.06
C LEU A 281 -12.83 23.08 2.55
N PHE A 282 -12.20 24.02 3.26
CA PHE A 282 -12.49 24.27 4.66
C PHE A 282 -13.94 24.73 4.86
N GLU A 283 -14.44 25.70 4.09
CA GLU A 283 -15.83 26.19 4.21
C GLU A 283 -16.84 25.08 3.92
N ARG A 284 -16.55 24.17 2.98
CA ARG A 284 -17.43 23.06 2.63
C ARG A 284 -17.47 21.96 3.71
N ASP A 285 -16.31 21.52 4.18
CA ASP A 285 -16.18 20.30 4.99
C ASP A 285 -15.93 20.57 6.49
N LEU A 286 -15.65 21.84 6.84
CA LEU A 286 -15.18 22.29 8.16
C LEU A 286 -14.08 21.39 8.72
N ALA A 287 -13.16 20.95 7.85
CA ALA A 287 -12.07 20.07 8.21
C ALA A 287 -10.89 20.89 8.78
N ALA A 288 -10.33 20.43 9.91
CA ALA A 288 -9.23 21.13 10.56
C ALA A 288 -7.94 21.13 9.72
N GLN A 289 -7.67 20.07 8.96
CA GLN A 289 -6.40 19.92 8.24
C GLN A 289 -6.22 20.95 7.11
N PRO A 290 -7.20 21.17 6.18
CA PRO A 290 -7.11 22.25 5.20
C PRO A 290 -6.91 23.64 5.82
N LEU A 291 -7.51 23.91 7.00
CA LEU A 291 -7.30 25.16 7.73
C LEU A 291 -5.87 25.28 8.27
N ARG A 292 -5.30 24.21 8.84
CA ARG A 292 -3.88 24.20 9.26
C ARG A 292 -2.96 24.49 8.09
N ASP A 293 -3.21 23.83 6.96
CA ASP A 293 -2.37 23.96 5.76
C ASP A 293 -2.48 25.36 5.14
N TYR A 294 -3.65 26.01 5.26
CA TYR A 294 -3.90 27.41 4.88
C TYR A 294 -3.10 28.36 5.78
N LEU A 295 -3.29 28.27 7.11
CA LEU A 295 -2.66 29.14 8.08
C LEU A 295 -1.13 29.05 8.07
N ALA A 296 -0.55 27.84 7.92
CA ALA A 296 0.90 27.63 7.89
C ALA A 296 1.62 28.31 6.72
N ARG A 297 0.88 28.80 5.73
CA ARG A 297 1.40 29.46 4.53
C ARG A 297 1.05 30.95 4.48
N LEU A 298 0.34 31.46 5.49
CA LEU A 298 0.12 32.88 5.67
C LEU A 298 1.29 33.53 6.43
N PRO A 299 1.50 34.84 6.27
CA PRO A 299 2.33 35.62 7.19
C PRO A 299 1.80 35.56 8.63
N ASP A 300 2.70 35.58 9.62
CA ASP A 300 2.42 35.45 11.07
C ASP A 300 1.40 36.44 11.69
N PHE A 301 0.93 37.45 10.93
CA PHE A 301 -0.07 38.41 11.38
C PHE A 301 -1.44 38.20 10.74
N ASP A 302 -1.50 37.51 9.60
CA ASP A 302 -2.74 37.24 8.87
C ASP A 302 -3.41 35.95 9.37
N ASP A 303 -2.66 35.08 10.07
CA ASP A 303 -3.14 33.80 10.59
C ASP A 303 -4.21 33.98 11.69
N VAL A 304 -4.06 34.97 12.56
CA VAL A 304 -5.04 35.29 13.62
C VAL A 304 -6.36 35.76 13.00
N GLU A 305 -6.31 36.68 12.03
CA GLU A 305 -7.52 37.17 11.35
C GLU A 305 -8.21 36.05 10.56
N ALA A 306 -7.44 35.22 9.86
CA ALA A 306 -7.96 34.06 9.16
C ALA A 306 -8.61 33.04 10.10
N LEU A 307 -8.02 32.81 11.28
CA LEU A 307 -8.58 31.91 12.29
C LEU A 307 -9.89 32.46 12.87
N ASP A 308 -9.96 33.76 13.16
CA ASP A 308 -11.20 34.40 13.61
C ASP A 308 -12.31 34.30 12.55
N ARG A 309 -11.97 34.50 11.26
CA ARG A 309 -12.88 34.27 10.13
C ARG A 309 -13.36 32.83 10.06
N ALA A 310 -12.47 31.86 10.30
CA ALA A 310 -12.81 30.44 10.29
C ALA A 310 -13.81 30.08 11.40
N PHE A 311 -13.61 30.59 12.62
CA PHE A 311 -14.54 30.38 13.73
C PHE A 311 -15.88 31.09 13.53
N ALA A 312 -15.86 32.30 12.96
CA ALA A 312 -17.10 33.00 12.60
C ALA A 312 -17.91 32.20 11.56
N HIS A 313 -17.24 31.60 10.56
CA HIS A 313 -17.89 30.75 9.58
C HIS A 313 -18.46 29.48 10.22
N ALA A 314 -17.69 28.81 11.08
CA ALA A 314 -18.15 27.62 11.81
C ALA A 314 -19.39 27.90 12.69
N ALA A 315 -19.50 29.10 13.27
CA ALA A 315 -20.63 29.47 14.11
C ALA A 315 -21.97 29.56 13.34
N VAL A 316 -21.92 29.89 12.05
CA VAL A 316 -23.10 30.09 11.19
C VAL A 316 -23.43 28.84 10.35
N HIS A 317 -22.52 27.86 10.31
CA HIS A 317 -22.66 26.67 9.47
C HIS A 317 -23.90 25.82 9.83
N PRO A 318 -24.66 25.28 8.85
CA PRO A 318 -25.89 24.52 9.12
C PRO A 318 -25.63 23.22 9.92
N ASP A 319 -24.53 22.52 9.61
CA ASP A 319 -24.12 21.30 10.32
C ASP A 319 -23.43 21.65 11.65
N PHE A 320 -24.16 21.42 12.75
CA PHE A 320 -23.71 21.65 14.11
C PHE A 320 -22.60 20.67 14.53
N GLU A 321 -22.67 19.40 14.12
CA GLU A 321 -21.69 18.39 14.52
C GLU A 321 -20.34 18.65 13.86
N ALA A 322 -20.34 19.05 12.57
CA ALA A 322 -19.13 19.43 11.85
C ALA A 322 -18.45 20.67 12.48
N ALA A 323 -19.23 21.70 12.83
CA ALA A 323 -18.73 22.90 13.50
C ALA A 323 -18.17 22.60 14.90
N MET A 324 -18.87 21.80 15.72
CA MET A 324 -18.36 21.39 17.02
C MET A 324 -17.09 20.53 16.90
N ARG A 325 -17.03 19.61 15.93
CA ARG A 325 -15.81 18.81 15.68
C ARG A 325 -14.61 19.71 15.40
N LEU A 326 -14.74 20.68 14.49
CA LEU A 326 -13.67 21.63 14.17
C LEU A 326 -13.19 22.37 15.43
N LEU A 327 -14.12 22.97 16.19
CA LEU A 327 -13.78 23.76 17.36
C LEU A 327 -13.13 22.91 18.47
N MET A 328 -13.56 21.66 18.63
CA MET A 328 -12.98 20.76 19.62
C MET A 328 -11.65 20.14 19.19
N ASP A 329 -11.42 19.96 17.89
CA ASP A 329 -10.15 19.52 17.31
C ASP A 329 -9.11 20.66 17.24
N TRP A 330 -9.57 21.93 17.23
CA TRP A 330 -8.75 23.16 17.35
C TRP A 330 -8.63 23.73 18.79
N PRO A 331 -8.86 22.91 19.82
CA PRO A 331 -9.19 23.35 21.20
C PRO A 331 -9.83 24.74 21.44
N ALA A 332 -10.71 25.22 20.56
CA ALA A 332 -11.41 26.51 20.68
C ALA A 332 -12.64 26.41 21.61
N HIS A 333 -12.39 26.14 22.90
CA HIS A 333 -13.43 25.83 23.90
C HIS A 333 -14.43 26.97 24.14
N ARG A 334 -13.97 28.22 24.03
CA ARG A 334 -14.82 29.40 24.22
C ARG A 334 -15.86 29.53 23.10
N GLU A 335 -15.42 29.30 21.88
CA GLU A 335 -16.22 29.36 20.66
C GLU A 335 -17.18 28.17 20.59
N ALA A 336 -16.73 26.97 20.97
CA ALA A 336 -17.57 25.79 21.09
C ALA A 336 -18.70 26.00 22.10
N ALA A 337 -18.40 26.56 23.28
CA ALA A 337 -19.41 26.87 24.29
C ALA A 337 -20.45 27.88 23.79
N LYS A 338 -20.01 28.94 23.08
CA LYS A 338 -20.93 29.91 22.45
C LYS A 338 -21.87 29.25 21.44
N LEU A 339 -21.36 28.32 20.62
CA LEU A 339 -22.15 27.61 19.62
C LEU A 339 -23.25 26.73 20.27
N VAL A 340 -22.90 26.01 21.34
CA VAL A 340 -23.86 25.20 22.11
C VAL A 340 -24.97 26.06 22.71
N LEU A 341 -24.61 27.20 23.31
CA LEU A 341 -25.57 28.14 23.92
C LEU A 341 -26.47 28.80 22.86
N ALA A 342 -25.95 29.08 21.67
CA ALA A 342 -26.72 29.66 20.57
C ALA A 342 -27.69 28.66 19.92
N ARG A 343 -27.33 27.37 19.86
CA ARG A 343 -28.12 26.30 19.21
C ARG A 343 -28.38 25.11 20.13
N PRO A 344 -29.08 25.29 21.26
CA PRO A 344 -29.27 24.23 22.26
C PRO A 344 -30.10 23.05 21.72
N LYS A 345 -31.00 23.27 20.76
CA LYS A 345 -31.81 22.20 20.17
C LYS A 345 -30.99 21.21 19.35
N ASP A 346 -29.94 21.68 18.68
CA ASP A 346 -29.05 20.84 17.87
C ASP A 346 -28.00 20.17 18.75
N ALA A 347 -27.51 20.88 19.77
CA ALA A 347 -26.61 20.33 20.79
C ALA A 347 -27.19 19.08 21.47
N ARG A 348 -28.47 19.11 21.86
CA ARG A 348 -29.15 17.96 22.48
C ARG A 348 -29.38 16.76 21.53
N ARG A 349 -29.31 16.98 20.22
CA ARG A 349 -29.48 15.89 19.22
C ARG A 349 -28.19 15.11 19.01
N LEU A 350 -27.04 15.68 19.39
CA LEU A 350 -25.75 15.03 19.29
C LEU A 350 -25.64 13.88 20.30
N ARG A 351 -25.29 12.67 19.85
CA ARG A 351 -25.18 11.50 20.75
C ARG A 351 -23.79 10.88 20.82
N ALA A 352 -23.09 10.78 19.69
CA ALA A 352 -21.86 9.99 19.63
C ALA A 352 -20.68 10.61 20.40
N LYS A 353 -20.55 11.95 20.39
CA LYS A 353 -19.40 12.67 20.96
C LYS A 353 -19.75 13.65 22.09
N ALA A 354 -21.02 13.67 22.49
CA ALA A 354 -21.53 14.65 23.43
C ALA A 354 -20.87 14.55 24.81
N ALA A 355 -20.69 13.35 25.35
CA ALA A 355 -20.05 13.12 26.64
C ALA A 355 -18.56 13.56 26.66
N ASP A 356 -17.82 13.20 25.61
CA ASP A 356 -16.40 13.57 25.47
C ASP A 356 -16.22 15.09 25.37
N TRP A 357 -17.08 15.77 24.59
CA TRP A 357 -17.02 17.22 24.45
C TRP A 357 -17.49 17.94 25.71
N ALA A 358 -18.53 17.45 26.38
CA ALA A 358 -19.01 18.00 27.65
C ALA A 358 -17.93 17.89 28.74
N SER A 359 -17.23 16.75 28.85
CA SER A 359 -16.14 16.58 29.81
C SER A 359 -15.03 17.62 29.62
N ARG A 360 -14.67 17.92 28.36
CA ARG A 360 -13.66 18.95 28.03
C ARG A 360 -14.14 20.38 28.33
N LEU A 361 -15.45 20.65 28.22
CA LEU A 361 -16.03 21.97 28.48
C LEU A 361 -16.37 22.21 29.95
N ALA A 362 -16.62 21.16 30.74
CA ALA A 362 -17.18 21.24 32.09
C ALA A 362 -16.41 22.16 33.05
N GLN A 363 -15.07 22.20 32.95
CA GLN A 363 -14.25 22.99 33.89
C GLN A 363 -14.40 24.51 33.68
N ARG A 364 -14.54 24.98 32.44
CA ARG A 364 -14.54 26.41 32.10
C ARG A 364 -15.88 26.92 31.57
N HIS A 365 -16.75 26.02 31.10
CA HIS A 365 -18.03 26.30 30.47
C HIS A 365 -19.09 25.26 30.90
N PRO A 366 -19.47 25.22 32.20
CA PRO A 366 -20.38 24.20 32.74
C PRO A 366 -21.77 24.23 32.10
N GLU A 367 -22.33 25.41 31.83
CA GLU A 367 -23.65 25.55 31.20
C GLU A 367 -23.73 24.91 29.81
N ALA A 368 -22.64 25.00 29.03
CA ALA A 368 -22.58 24.35 27.72
C ALA A 368 -22.40 22.82 27.85
N ALA A 369 -21.67 22.36 28.86
CA ALA A 369 -21.52 20.93 29.12
C ALA A 369 -22.86 20.29 29.50
N ASP A 370 -23.65 20.96 30.36
CA ASP A 370 -24.97 20.48 30.79
C ASP A 370 -25.93 20.30 29.60
N ILE A 371 -25.95 21.25 28.65
CA ILE A 371 -26.79 21.19 27.45
C ILE A 371 -26.39 20.05 26.50
N LEU A 372 -25.11 19.69 26.46
CA LEU A 372 -24.64 18.55 25.65
C LEU A 372 -25.02 17.21 26.30
N THR A 373 -25.13 17.15 27.62
CA THR A 373 -25.43 15.90 28.36
C THR A 373 -26.92 15.68 28.68
N GLY A 374 -27.73 16.74 28.65
CA GLY A 374 -29.16 16.71 28.99
C GLY A 374 -30.06 16.73 27.77
#